data_AF-A0A831WKX0-F1
#
_entry.id   AF-A0A831WKX0-F1
#
_cell.length_a   1.000
_cell.length_b   1.000
_cell.length_c   1.000
_cell.angle_alpha   90.00
_cell.angle_beta   90.00
_cell.angle_gamma   90.00
#
_symmetry.space_group_name_H-M   'P 1'
#
loop_
_entity.id
_entity.type
_entity.pdbx_description
1 polymer ?
#
loop_
_entity_poly.entity_id
_entity_poly.type
_entity_poly.pdbx_seq_one_letter_code
_entity_poly.pdbx_strand_id
1 'polypeptide(L)'
;MACFLVPGAEAVVTTIVQKTVGKERAEKLKLGWLNTMLWGGVILLAIEHIWHGEVSPVPPFLTAMRDPSEVGIMLHEMVTNGLMMAAVVTLVWIIMVAVSAMIAKRELIISKKVRA
;
A
#
# COMPACT_ATOMS: atom_id res chain seq x y z
N MET A 1 10.59 -10.33 9.25
CA MET A 1 11.52 -9.25 8.87
C MET A 1 10.66 -8.06 8.50
N ALA A 2 10.86 -6.83 9.00
CA ALA A 2 9.89 -5.72 8.93
C ALA A 2 9.51 -5.19 7.51
N CYS A 3 8.98 -6.06 6.66
CA CYS A 3 8.61 -5.81 5.26
C CYS A 3 7.42 -4.86 5.13
N PHE A 4 6.65 -4.64 6.21
CA PHE A 4 5.59 -3.62 6.27
C PHE A 4 6.12 -2.18 6.12
N LEU A 5 7.41 -1.93 6.31
CA LEU A 5 8.00 -0.59 6.18
C LEU A 5 7.98 -0.08 4.73
N VAL A 6 8.14 -0.96 3.74
CA VAL A 6 8.13 -0.55 2.32
C VAL A 6 6.73 -0.12 1.87
N PRO A 7 5.65 -0.91 2.09
CA PRO A 7 4.29 -0.45 1.85
C PRO A 7 3.89 0.73 2.74
N GLY A 8 4.44 0.83 3.96
CA GLY A 8 4.22 1.97 4.86
C GLY A 8 4.78 3.27 4.30
N ALA A 9 6.00 3.25 3.77
CA ALA A 9 6.60 4.39 3.08
C ALA A 9 5.78 4.80 1.85
N GLU A 10 5.31 3.83 1.07
CA GLU A 10 4.42 4.08 -0.07
C GLU A 10 3.08 4.71 0.37
N ALA A 11 2.49 4.25 1.47
CA ALA A 11 1.27 4.80 2.04
C ALA A 11 1.45 6.28 2.47
N VAL A 12 2.60 6.61 3.04
CA VAL A 12 2.95 8.00 3.40
C VAL A 12 3.08 8.87 2.15
N VAL A 13 3.82 8.40 1.13
CA VAL A 13 4.00 9.14 -0.12
C VAL A 13 2.66 9.36 -0.82
N THR A 14 1.82 8.33 -0.94
CA THR A 14 0.49 8.45 -1.54
C THR A 14 -0.40 9.41 -0.76
N THR A 15 -0.35 9.40 0.58
CA THR A 15 -1.06 10.37 1.42
C THR A 15 -0.60 11.82 1.16
N ILE A 16 0.71 12.04 1.03
CA ILE A 16 1.26 13.37 0.70
C ILE A 16 0.81 13.79 -0.70
N VAL A 17 0.93 12.90 -1.69
CA VAL A 17 0.49 13.17 -3.06
C VAL A 17 -0.98 13.54 -3.09
N GLN A 18 -1.86 12.82 -2.37
CA GLN A 18 -3.28 13.15 -2.26
C GLN A 18 -3.53 14.56 -1.71
N LYS A 19 -2.76 14.97 -0.69
CA LYS A 19 -2.86 16.32 -0.12
C LYS A 19 -2.38 17.39 -1.11
N THR A 20 -1.35 17.09 -1.90
CA THR A 20 -0.77 18.04 -2.88
C THR A 20 -1.58 18.16 -4.17
N VAL A 21 -2.10 17.07 -4.73
CA VAL A 21 -2.84 17.08 -5.99
C VAL A 21 -4.28 17.60 -5.85
N GLY A 22 -4.74 17.80 -4.62
CA GLY A 22 -6.09 18.26 -4.30
C GLY A 22 -7.14 17.13 -4.36
N LYS A 23 -8.22 17.31 -3.58
CA LYS A 23 -9.27 16.31 -3.40
C LYS A 23 -9.92 15.86 -4.72
N GLU A 24 -10.13 16.79 -5.65
CA GLU A 24 -10.81 16.49 -6.92
C GLU A 24 -10.00 15.52 -7.80
N ARG A 25 -8.68 15.72 -7.92
CA ARG A 25 -7.80 14.80 -8.68
C ARG A 25 -7.58 13.50 -7.92
N ALA A 26 -7.46 13.57 -6.60
CA ALA A 26 -7.30 12.39 -5.75
C ALA A 26 -8.53 11.46 -5.82
N GLU A 27 -9.73 12.02 -5.90
CA GLU A 27 -10.98 11.27 -6.01
C GLU A 27 -11.18 10.69 -7.42
N LYS A 28 -10.82 11.45 -8.47
CA LYS A 28 -10.81 10.95 -9.86
C LYS A 28 -9.88 9.75 -10.03
N LEU A 29 -8.69 9.81 -9.42
CA LEU A 29 -7.72 8.73 -9.45
C LEU A 29 -8.02 7.63 -8.42
N LYS A 30 -9.05 7.77 -7.57
CA LYS A 30 -9.37 6.82 -6.48
C LYS A 30 -8.16 6.52 -5.58
N LEU A 31 -7.29 7.51 -5.36
CA LEU A 31 -6.12 7.39 -4.49
C LEU A 31 -6.51 7.06 -3.04
N GLY A 32 -7.74 7.41 -2.63
CA GLY A 32 -8.26 7.08 -1.29
C GLY A 32 -8.37 5.58 -1.05
N TRP A 33 -8.74 4.81 -2.08
CA TRP A 33 -8.80 3.34 -1.97
C TRP A 33 -7.42 2.73 -1.83
N LEU A 34 -6.46 3.21 -2.62
CA LEU A 34 -5.08 2.76 -2.51
C LEU A 34 -4.54 3.02 -1.10
N ASN A 35 -4.77 4.22 -0.56
CA ASN A 35 -4.30 4.60 0.77
C ASN A 35 -4.91 3.71 1.86
N THR A 36 -6.21 3.42 1.79
CA THR A 36 -6.88 2.51 2.74
C THR A 36 -6.33 1.08 2.64
N MET A 37 -6.08 0.56 1.43
CA MET A 37 -5.50 -0.77 1.25
C MET A 37 -4.05 -0.85 1.79
N LEU A 38 -3.23 0.16 1.51
CA LEU A 38 -1.86 0.22 1.99
C LEU A 38 -1.79 0.35 3.52
N TRP A 39 -2.48 1.32 4.12
CA TRP A 39 -2.49 1.47 5.59
C TRP A 39 -3.12 0.28 6.31
N GLY A 40 -4.20 -0.29 5.76
CA GLY A 40 -4.82 -1.49 6.31
C GLY A 40 -3.86 -2.67 6.35
N GLY A 41 -3.16 -2.94 5.24
CA GLY A 41 -2.16 -4.00 5.16
C GLY A 41 -0.96 -3.75 6.09
N VAL A 42 -0.46 -2.51 6.13
CA VAL A 42 0.67 -2.12 6.98
C VAL A 42 0.37 -2.33 8.46
N ILE A 43 -0.82 -1.92 8.93
CA ILE A 43 -1.22 -2.08 10.33
C ILE A 43 -1.34 -3.56 10.70
N LEU A 44 -1.97 -4.37 9.84
CA LEU A 44 -2.11 -5.81 10.07
C LEU A 44 -0.75 -6.52 10.12
N LEU A 45 0.12 -6.24 9.16
CA LEU A 45 1.47 -6.83 9.10
C LEU A 45 2.35 -6.34 10.26
N ALA A 46 2.22 -5.09 10.69
CA ALA A 46 2.95 -4.58 11.85
C ALA A 46 2.56 -5.33 13.13
N ILE A 47 1.26 -5.59 13.32
CA ILE A 47 0.77 -6.39 14.45
C ILE A 47 1.31 -7.82 14.36
N GLU A 48 1.29 -8.44 13.18
CA GLU A 48 1.83 -9.79 12.95
C GLU A 48 3.32 -9.87 13.30
N HIS A 49 4.11 -8.87 12.91
CA HIS A 49 5.55 -8.84 13.19
C HIS A 49 5.89 -8.56 14.66
N ILE A 50 5.05 -7.77 15.34
CA ILE A 50 5.14 -7.59 16.80
C ILE A 50 4.82 -8.92 17.50
N TRP A 51 3.78 -9.63 17.04
CA TRP A 51 3.37 -10.91 17.59
C TRP A 51 4.40 -12.03 17.35
N HIS A 52 5.05 -12.05 16.18
CA HIS A 52 6.11 -13.01 15.84
C HIS A 52 7.46 -12.70 16.53
N GLY A 53 7.57 -11.60 17.30
CA GLY A 53 8.79 -11.24 18.02
C GLY A 53 9.91 -10.69 17.14
N GLU A 54 9.61 -10.36 15.88
CA GLU A 54 10.56 -9.75 14.94
C GLU A 54 10.66 -8.23 15.11
N VAL A 55 9.61 -7.62 15.66
CA VAL A 55 9.54 -6.21 16.01
C VAL A 55 9.30 -6.07 17.50
N SER A 56 10.20 -5.36 18.20
CA SER A 56 10.10 -5.09 19.62
C SER A 56 9.89 -3.59 19.87
N PRO A 57 9.00 -3.19 20.79
CA PRO A 57 8.84 -1.79 21.19
C PRO A 57 10.01 -1.28 22.06
N VAL A 58 10.87 -2.18 22.55
CA VAL A 58 12.11 -1.83 23.25
C VAL A 58 13.31 -1.96 22.31
N PRO A 59 14.29 -1.04 22.38
CA PRO A 59 15.46 -1.09 21.52
C PRO A 59 16.29 -2.36 21.78
N PRO A 60 16.85 -3.02 20.76
CA PRO A 60 16.78 -2.71 19.32
C PRO A 60 15.46 -3.16 18.66
N PHE A 61 14.77 -2.23 17.99
CA PHE A 61 13.41 -2.41 17.44
C PHE A 61 13.28 -3.57 16.44
N LEU A 62 14.35 -3.89 15.73
CA LEU A 62 14.50 -5.09 14.91
C LEU A 62 15.43 -6.03 15.65
N THR A 63 14.86 -7.09 16.23
CA THR A 63 15.59 -8.04 17.08
C THR A 63 16.75 -8.72 16.34
N ALA A 64 16.66 -8.80 15.01
CA ALA A 64 17.69 -9.30 14.10
C ALA A 64 18.88 -8.34 13.85
N MET A 65 18.86 -7.08 14.33
CA MET A 65 20.00 -6.15 14.24
C MET A 65 21.12 -6.40 15.26
N ARG A 66 21.06 -7.49 16.05
CA ARG A 66 22.07 -7.80 17.07
C ARG A 66 23.43 -8.16 16.47
N ASP A 67 23.47 -8.62 15.21
CA ASP A 67 24.71 -8.98 14.51
C ASP A 67 24.95 -8.07 13.28
N PRO A 68 25.99 -7.24 13.28
CA PRO A 68 26.22 -6.23 12.22
C PRO A 68 26.57 -6.83 10.85
N SER A 69 27.05 -8.07 10.77
CA SER A 69 27.34 -8.76 9.51
C SER A 69 26.09 -9.22 8.74
N GLU A 70 24.96 -9.40 9.43
CA GLU A 70 23.71 -9.95 8.88
C GLU A 70 22.72 -8.84 8.47
N VAL A 71 22.97 -7.60 8.89
CA VAL A 71 22.07 -6.44 8.63
C VAL A 71 21.89 -6.19 7.13
N GLY A 72 22.95 -6.33 6.33
CA GLY A 72 22.88 -6.08 4.88
C GLY A 72 21.99 -7.08 4.14
N ILE A 73 22.08 -8.37 4.51
CA ILE A 73 21.31 -9.45 3.91
C ILE A 73 19.83 -9.30 4.31
N MET A 74 19.58 -9.04 5.59
CA MET A 74 18.23 -8.80 6.11
C MET A 74 17.55 -7.59 5.44
N LEU A 75 18.27 -6.48 5.22
CA LEU A 75 17.73 -5.30 4.53
C LEU A 75 17.40 -5.62 3.07
N HIS A 76 18.22 -6.43 2.40
CA HIS A 76 17.96 -6.82 1.02
C HIS A 76 16.68 -7.65 0.91
N GLU A 77 16.49 -8.62 1.80
CA GLU A 77 15.27 -9.43 1.87
C GLU A 77 14.02 -8.62 2.25
N MET A 78 14.17 -7.62 3.13
CA MET A 78 13.09 -6.68 3.44
C MET A 78 12.68 -5.85 2.22
N VAL A 79 13.64 -5.37 1.45
CA VAL A 79 13.37 -4.56 0.25
C VAL A 79 12.72 -5.41 -0.84
N THR A 80 13.26 -6.60 -1.14
CA THR A 80 12.71 -7.45 -2.20
C THR A 80 11.29 -7.93 -1.87
N ASN A 81 11.06 -8.41 -0.65
CA ASN A 81 9.73 -8.87 -0.23
C ASN A 81 8.74 -7.72 -0.09
N GLY A 82 9.17 -6.61 0.51
CA GLY A 82 8.35 -5.40 0.66
C GLY A 82 7.95 -4.78 -0.68
N LEU A 83 8.87 -4.75 -1.65
CA LEU A 83 8.57 -4.28 -3.01
C LEU A 83 7.62 -5.22 -3.75
N MET A 84 7.79 -6.53 -3.63
CA MET A 84 6.88 -7.50 -4.25
C MET A 84 5.45 -7.34 -3.69
N MET A 85 5.30 -7.15 -2.38
CA MET A 85 4.00 -6.87 -1.76
C MET A 85 3.40 -5.54 -2.27
N ALA A 86 4.19 -4.46 -2.29
CA ALA A 86 3.77 -3.16 -2.82
C ALA A 86 3.32 -3.25 -4.30
N ALA A 87 4.07 -3.96 -5.14
CA ALA A 87 3.75 -4.18 -6.54
C ALA A 87 2.41 -4.93 -6.72
N VAL A 88 2.15 -5.94 -5.89
CA VAL A 88 0.88 -6.68 -5.94
C VAL A 88 -0.29 -5.77 -5.52
N VAL A 89 -0.14 -5.00 -4.43
CA VAL A 89 -1.22 -4.11 -3.95
C VAL A 89 -1.54 -3.01 -4.99
N THR A 90 -0.53 -2.41 -5.60
CA THR A 90 -0.73 -1.40 -6.66
C THR A 90 -1.39 -2.00 -7.90
N LEU A 91 -1.01 -3.23 -8.29
CA LEU A 91 -1.63 -3.92 -9.41
C LEU A 91 -3.11 -4.24 -9.14
N VAL A 92 -3.43 -4.75 -7.95
CA VAL A 92 -4.83 -5.00 -7.54
C VAL A 92 -5.64 -3.71 -7.56
N TRP A 93 -5.08 -2.61 -7.06
CA TRP A 93 -5.72 -1.30 -7.12
C TRP A 93 -5.99 -0.84 -8.57
N ILE A 94 -5.01 -0.97 -9.48
CA ILE A 94 -5.20 -0.62 -10.90
C ILE A 94 -6.36 -1.40 -11.51
N ILE A 95 -6.44 -2.70 -11.25
CA ILE A 95 -7.54 -3.55 -11.73
C ILE A 95 -8.89 -3.05 -11.19
N MET A 96 -8.96 -2.77 -9.88
CA MET A 96 -10.20 -2.28 -9.26
C MET A 96 -10.65 -0.94 -9.82
N VAL A 97 -9.71 0.00 -10.05
CA VAL A 97 -10.00 1.30 -10.66
C VAL A 97 -10.48 1.12 -12.12
N ALA A 98 -9.84 0.24 -12.88
CA ALA A 98 -10.25 -0.05 -14.26
C ALA A 98 -11.66 -0.64 -14.31
N VAL A 99 -11.99 -1.61 -13.44
CA VAL A 99 -13.33 -2.19 -13.34
C VAL A 99 -14.37 -1.14 -12.97
N SER A 100 -14.08 -0.29 -11.98
CA SER A 100 -14.98 0.80 -11.59
C SER A 100 -15.23 1.78 -12.75
N ALA A 101 -14.18 2.14 -13.50
CA ALA A 101 -14.29 3.01 -14.66
C ALA A 101 -15.10 2.38 -15.81
N MET A 102 -14.92 1.08 -16.06
CA MET A 102 -15.70 0.34 -17.06
C MET A 102 -17.19 0.29 -16.71
N ILE A 103 -17.54 0.03 -15.45
CA ILE A 103 -18.92 0.01 -14.97
C ILE A 103 -19.54 1.42 -15.09
N ALA A 104 -18.85 2.46 -14.62
CA ALA A 104 -19.34 3.83 -14.72
C ALA A 104 -19.57 4.26 -16.18
N LYS A 105 -18.66 3.90 -17.10
CA LYS A 105 -18.83 4.17 -18.53
C LYS A 105 -20.04 3.44 -19.11
N ARG A 106 -20.29 2.19 -18.70
CA ARG A 106 -21.45 1.41 -19.12
C ARG A 106 -22.77 2.05 -18.68
N GLU A 107 -22.86 2.48 -17.43
CA GLU A 107 -24.03 3.19 -16.89
C GLU A 107 -24.33 4.49 -17.66
N LEU A 108 -23.29 5.29 -17.98
CA LEU A 108 -23.46 6.51 -18.77
C LEU A 108 -23.98 6.24 -20.19
N ILE A 109 -23.50 5.18 -20.85
CA ILE A 109 -23.97 4.78 -22.19
C ILE A 109 -25.44 4.36 -22.14
N ILE A 110 -25.82 3.56 -21.14
CA ILE A 110 -27.21 3.10 -20.96
C ILE A 110 -28.13 4.30 -20.69
N SER A 111 -27.75 5.19 -19.78
CA SER A 111 -28.54 6.40 -19.46
C SER A 111 -28.74 7.30 -20.67
N LYS A 112 -27.70 7.50 -21.50
CA LYS A 112 -27.81 8.28 -22.73
C LYS A 112 -28.72 7.61 -23.76
N LYS A 113 -28.70 6.28 -23.86
CA LYS A 113 -29.58 5.53 -24.76
C LYS A 113 -31.05 5.54 -24.32
N VAL A 114 -31.33 5.59 -23.02
CA VAL A 114 -32.71 5.67 -22.49
C VAL A 114 -33.32 7.07 -22.68
N ARG A 115 -32.49 8.11 -22.75
CA ARG A 115 -32.93 9.51 -22.89
C ARG A 115 -33.01 10.00 -24.35
N ALA A 116 -32.60 9.18 -25.32
CA ALA A 116 -32.67 9.44 -26.76
C ALA A 116 -33.87 8.71 -27.37
#